data_AF-A0A418RGM7-F1
#
_entry.id   AF-A0A418RGM7-F1
#
_cell.length_a   1.000
_cell.length_b   1.000
_cell.length_c   1.000
_cell.angle_alpha   90.00
_cell.angle_beta   90.00
_cell.angle_gamma   90.00
#
_symmetry.space_group_name_H-M   'P 1'
#
loop_
_entity.id
_entity.type
_entity.pdbx_description
1 polymer ?
#
loop_
_entity_poly.entity_id
_entity_poly.type
_entity_poly.pdbx_seq_one_letter_code
_entity_poly.pdbx_strand_id
1 'polypeptide(L)'
;MIKITCFTLLLITASVSVCMAGSINNNIWSPASCGNEPEVPVVKQDNIDTYNQSIKAINEWQQAAIIYNTCVVNEANADNALIAKIANEKQNKFRLAVEKIKLDTDAAKTLLEQGNK
;
A
#
# COMPACT_ATOMS: atom_id res chain seq x y z
N MET A 1 14.12 57.83 4.88
CA MET A 1 13.33 57.03 3.93
C MET A 1 14.05 55.70 3.70
N ILE A 2 13.60 54.61 4.33
CA ILE A 2 13.96 53.23 3.94
C ILE A 2 12.71 52.39 4.22
N LYS A 3 12.01 51.98 3.16
CA LYS A 3 10.88 51.03 3.24
C LYS A 3 11.46 49.63 3.00
N ILE A 4 11.58 48.85 4.06
CA ILE A 4 11.93 47.43 3.98
C ILE A 4 10.61 46.68 3.78
N THR A 5 10.31 46.37 2.53
CA THR A 5 9.20 45.49 2.15
C THR A 5 9.59 44.05 2.46
N CYS A 6 9.03 43.51 3.54
CA CYS A 6 9.21 42.11 3.92
C CYS A 6 8.37 41.23 2.98
N PHE A 7 8.99 40.63 1.97
CA PHE A 7 8.36 39.63 1.12
C PHE A 7 8.25 38.31 1.91
N THR A 8 7.06 38.01 2.40
CA THR A 8 6.78 36.76 3.11
C THR A 8 6.66 35.64 2.08
N LEU A 9 7.68 34.78 2.00
CA LEU A 9 7.66 33.58 1.16
C LEU A 9 6.73 32.54 1.81
N LEU A 10 5.53 32.37 1.26
CA LEU A 10 4.57 31.36 1.68
C LEU A 10 5.00 29.99 1.10
N LEU A 11 5.71 29.20 1.90
CA LEU A 11 6.01 27.79 1.60
C LEU A 11 4.74 26.96 1.75
N ILE A 12 4.10 26.64 0.62
CA ILE A 12 3.02 25.64 0.56
C ILE A 12 3.67 24.26 0.69
N THR A 13 3.75 23.74 1.91
CA THR A 13 4.05 22.33 2.14
C THR A 13 2.80 21.52 1.81
N ALA A 14 2.70 21.04 0.57
CA ALA A 14 1.73 20.01 0.21
C ALA A 14 2.15 18.68 0.84
N SER A 15 1.80 18.46 2.11
CA SER A 15 1.89 17.16 2.76
C SER A 15 0.72 16.29 2.29
N VAL A 16 0.83 15.71 1.08
CA VAL A 16 0.02 14.53 0.71
C VAL A 16 0.64 13.31 1.37
N SER A 17 0.41 13.16 2.68
CA SER A 17 0.51 11.85 3.33
C SER A 17 -0.80 11.12 3.10
N VAL A 18 -0.95 10.51 1.91
CA VAL A 18 -1.88 9.39 1.72
C VAL A 18 -1.10 8.11 1.93
N CYS A 19 -0.80 7.80 3.19
CA CYS A 19 -0.31 6.48 3.55
C CYS A 19 -1.29 5.82 4.51
N MET A 20 -2.46 5.48 3.97
CA MET A 20 -3.32 4.48 4.58
C MET A 20 -3.28 3.30 3.61
N ALA A 21 -2.45 2.31 3.95
CA ALA A 21 -2.42 1.01 3.28
C ALA A 21 -3.77 0.32 3.45
N GLY A 22 -4.12 -0.57 2.52
CA GLY A 22 -5.32 -1.38 2.65
C GLY A 22 -5.27 -2.25 3.91
N SER A 23 -6.43 -2.75 4.33
CA SER A 23 -6.55 -3.55 5.54
C SER A 23 -7.00 -4.96 5.24
N ILE A 24 -6.42 -5.94 5.93
CA ILE A 24 -6.86 -7.34 5.89
C ILE A 24 -7.64 -7.62 7.17
N ASN A 25 -8.93 -7.95 7.03
CA ASN A 25 -9.79 -8.39 8.11
C ASN A 25 -10.45 -9.72 7.72
N ASN A 26 -10.37 -10.75 8.56
CA ASN A 26 -10.92 -12.08 8.29
C ASN A 26 -10.55 -12.63 6.89
N ASN A 27 -9.28 -12.50 6.52
CA ASN A 27 -8.73 -12.89 5.20
C ASN A 27 -9.31 -12.12 3.99
N ILE A 28 -10.00 -11.00 4.22
CA ILE A 28 -10.50 -10.12 3.17
C ILE A 28 -9.67 -8.84 3.20
N TRP A 29 -8.98 -8.56 2.09
CA TRP A 29 -8.31 -7.28 1.91
C TRP A 29 -9.32 -6.24 1.40
N SER A 30 -9.20 -5.01 1.89
CA SER A 30 -10.02 -3.86 1.50
C SER A 30 -9.15 -2.64 1.27
N PRO A 31 -9.39 -1.86 0.20
CA PRO A 31 -8.66 -0.63 -0.04
C PRO A 31 -9.01 0.42 1.00
N ALA A 32 -8.05 1.24 1.39
CA ALA A 32 -8.26 2.34 2.31
C ALA A 32 -8.57 3.66 1.59
N SER A 33 -8.10 3.85 0.35
CA SER A 33 -8.12 5.17 -0.31
C SER A 33 -8.94 5.24 -1.60
N CYS A 34 -9.49 4.14 -2.09
CA CYS A 34 -10.16 4.08 -3.38
C CYS A 34 -11.62 4.56 -3.40
N GLY A 35 -12.18 4.91 -2.25
CA GLY A 35 -13.59 5.29 -2.13
C GLY A 35 -14.53 4.08 -2.21
N ASN A 36 -15.77 4.32 -2.64
CA ASN A 36 -16.78 3.27 -2.76
C ASN A 36 -16.74 2.62 -4.14
N GLU A 37 -16.95 1.32 -4.18
CA GLU A 37 -17.16 0.59 -5.42
C GLU A 37 -18.44 1.08 -6.13
N PRO A 38 -18.38 1.45 -7.42
CA PRO A 38 -19.56 1.88 -8.17
C PRO A 38 -20.57 0.75 -8.34
N GLU A 39 -21.83 1.01 -7.99
CA GLU A 39 -22.92 0.05 -8.12
C GLU A 39 -23.22 -0.26 -9.60
N VAL A 40 -23.33 -1.55 -9.93
CA VAL A 40 -23.63 -2.00 -11.29
C VAL A 40 -25.07 -1.59 -11.67
N PRO A 41 -25.27 -0.84 -12.76
CA PRO A 41 -26.60 -0.38 -13.14
C PRO A 41 -27.48 -1.53 -13.65
N VAL A 42 -28.77 -1.48 -13.35
CA VAL A 42 -29.78 -2.41 -13.88
C VAL A 42 -30.24 -1.94 -15.27
N VAL A 43 -30.28 -2.88 -16.22
CA VAL A 43 -30.77 -2.60 -17.58
C VAL A 43 -32.28 -2.69 -17.63
N LYS A 44 -32.94 -1.57 -17.94
CA LYS A 44 -34.39 -1.50 -18.13
C LYS A 44 -34.78 -1.89 -19.55
N GLN A 45 -35.89 -2.61 -19.69
CA GLN A 45 -36.36 -3.18 -20.96
C GLN A 45 -37.81 -2.81 -21.28
N ASP A 46 -38.40 -1.86 -20.56
CA ASP A 46 -39.81 -1.51 -20.69
C ASP A 46 -40.12 -0.81 -22.02
N ASN A 47 -39.24 0.11 -22.42
CA ASN A 47 -39.31 0.86 -23.67
C ASN A 47 -37.95 1.47 -24.06
N ILE A 48 -37.87 2.03 -25.27
CA ILE A 48 -36.64 2.61 -25.84
C ILE A 48 -36.07 3.73 -24.94
N ASP A 49 -36.90 4.57 -24.34
CA ASP A 49 -36.41 5.67 -23.49
C ASP A 49 -35.73 5.14 -22.22
N THR A 50 -36.36 4.18 -21.55
CA THR A 50 -35.78 3.52 -20.36
C THR A 50 -34.52 2.72 -20.67
N TYR A 51 -34.45 2.12 -21.87
CA TYR A 51 -33.25 1.47 -22.36
C TYR A 51 -32.12 2.48 -22.59
N ASN A 52 -32.39 3.61 -23.27
CA ASN A 52 -31.41 4.67 -23.51
C ASN A 52 -30.88 5.27 -22.19
N GLN A 53 -31.73 5.41 -21.17
CA GLN A 53 -31.29 5.80 -19.81
C GLN A 53 -30.33 4.77 -19.22
N SER A 54 -30.58 3.48 -19.44
CA SER A 54 -29.69 2.41 -18.98
C SER A 54 -28.33 2.48 -19.66
N ILE A 55 -28.28 2.76 -20.97
CA ILE A 55 -27.03 2.95 -21.71
C ILE A 55 -26.20 4.11 -21.14
N LYS A 56 -26.86 5.23 -20.80
CA LYS A 56 -26.18 6.35 -20.14
C LYS A 56 -25.59 5.91 -18.79
N ALA A 57 -26.38 5.23 -17.95
CA ALA A 57 -25.93 4.77 -16.64
C ALA A 57 -24.76 3.77 -16.75
N ILE A 58 -24.78 2.87 -17.74
CA ILE A 58 -23.68 1.94 -18.02
C ILE A 58 -22.40 2.70 -18.37
N ASN A 59 -22.47 3.71 -19.25
CA ASN A 59 -21.29 4.47 -19.64
C ASN A 59 -20.68 5.24 -18.45
N GLU A 60 -21.52 5.81 -17.59
CA GLU A 60 -21.08 6.50 -16.36
C GLU A 60 -20.45 5.51 -15.37
N TRP A 61 -21.10 4.36 -15.16
CA TRP A 61 -20.59 3.30 -14.31
C TRP A 61 -19.25 2.75 -14.82
N GLN A 62 -19.09 2.51 -16.12
CA GLN A 62 -17.84 2.00 -16.69
C GLN A 62 -16.65 2.92 -16.39
N GLN A 63 -16.83 4.23 -16.54
CA GLN A 63 -15.76 5.20 -16.23
C GLN A 63 -15.41 5.18 -14.74
N ALA A 64 -16.42 5.21 -13.87
CA ALA A 64 -16.21 5.15 -12.43
C ALA A 64 -15.56 3.82 -11.99
N ALA A 65 -15.99 2.70 -12.56
CA ALA A 65 -15.48 1.37 -12.26
C ALA A 65 -14.01 1.22 -12.69
N ILE A 66 -13.62 1.75 -13.84
CA ILE A 66 -12.21 1.76 -14.28
C ILE A 66 -11.35 2.54 -13.28
N ILE A 67 -11.80 3.73 -12.84
CA ILE A 67 -11.06 4.55 -11.86
C ILE A 67 -10.90 3.80 -10.54
N TYR A 68 -12.00 3.27 -10.00
CA TYR A 68 -11.99 2.51 -8.74
C TYR A 68 -11.07 1.29 -8.81
N ASN A 69 -11.25 0.43 -9.83
CA ASN A 69 -10.45 -0.79 -9.96
C ASN A 69 -8.97 -0.51 -10.22
N THR A 70 -8.65 0.56 -10.96
CA THR A 70 -7.25 0.97 -11.15
C THR A 70 -6.62 1.38 -9.82
N CYS A 71 -7.34 2.13 -8.99
CA CYS A 71 -6.89 2.47 -7.64
C CYS A 71 -6.65 1.22 -6.80
N VAL A 72 -7.64 0.31 -6.76
CA VAL A 72 -7.58 -0.94 -5.98
C VAL A 72 -6.34 -1.76 -6.34
N VAL A 73 -6.09 -1.95 -7.64
CA VAL A 73 -4.93 -2.71 -8.12
C VAL A 73 -3.62 -2.03 -7.73
N ASN A 74 -3.53 -0.71 -7.87
CA ASN A 74 -2.32 0.04 -7.50
C ASN A 74 -2.02 -0.04 -6.01
N GLU A 75 -3.03 0.12 -5.16
CA GLU A 75 -2.89 0.05 -3.70
C GLU A 75 -2.51 -1.36 -3.25
N ALA A 76 -3.21 -2.39 -3.74
CA ALA A 76 -2.90 -3.79 -3.43
C ALA A 76 -1.46 -4.18 -3.84
N ASN A 77 -0.99 -3.70 -5.01
CA ASN A 77 0.38 -3.94 -5.44
C ASN A 77 1.43 -3.25 -4.55
N ALA A 78 1.14 -2.03 -4.10
CA ALA A 78 1.99 -1.31 -3.16
C ALA A 78 2.08 -2.04 -1.81
N ASP A 79 0.94 -2.52 -1.29
CA ASP A 79 0.87 -3.30 -0.06
C ASP A 79 1.64 -4.62 -0.18
N ASN A 80 1.45 -5.35 -1.28
CA ASN A 80 2.17 -6.59 -1.55
C ASN A 80 3.70 -6.37 -1.57
N ALA A 81 4.16 -5.31 -2.22
CA ALA A 81 5.58 -4.97 -2.26
C ALA A 81 6.13 -4.63 -0.86
N LEU A 82 5.36 -3.88 -0.05
CA LEU A 82 5.74 -3.53 1.30
C LEU A 82 5.80 -4.75 2.23
N ILE A 83 4.79 -5.62 2.17
CA ILE A 83 4.73 -6.88 2.94
C ILE A 83 5.94 -7.75 2.58
N ALA A 84 6.22 -7.95 1.30
CA ALA A 84 7.35 -8.75 0.84
C ALA A 84 8.68 -8.17 1.34
N LYS A 85 8.87 -6.85 1.23
CA LYS A 85 10.05 -6.16 1.76
C LYS A 85 10.24 -6.40 3.26
N ILE A 86 9.20 -6.17 4.07
CA ILE A 86 9.27 -6.34 5.53
C ILE A 86 9.55 -7.79 5.91
N ALA A 87 8.91 -8.76 5.24
CA ALA A 87 9.13 -10.18 5.49
C ALA A 87 10.59 -10.58 5.21
N ASN A 88 11.13 -10.16 4.05
CA ASN A 88 12.51 -10.43 3.67
C ASN A 88 13.51 -9.77 4.62
N GLU A 89 13.26 -8.53 5.05
CA GLU A 89 14.09 -7.84 6.05
C GLU A 89 14.11 -8.60 7.38
N LYS A 90 12.96 -9.09 7.86
CA LYS A 90 12.88 -9.90 9.08
C LYS A 90 13.65 -11.22 8.93
N GLN A 91 13.47 -11.92 7.80
CA GLN A 91 14.18 -13.17 7.54
C GLN A 91 15.70 -12.97 7.50
N ASN A 92 16.17 -11.90 6.84
CA ASN A 92 17.60 -11.61 6.79
C ASN A 92 18.17 -11.26 8.18
N LYS A 93 17.47 -10.46 8.98
CA LYS A 93 17.85 -10.18 10.37
C LYS A 93 17.97 -11.45 11.20
N PHE A 94 17.01 -12.36 11.07
CA PHE A 94 17.06 -13.65 11.75
C PHE A 94 18.26 -14.50 11.31
N ARG A 95 18.50 -14.61 9.99
CA ARG A 95 19.66 -15.35 9.44
C ARG A 95 20.98 -14.83 9.99
N LEU A 96 21.19 -13.52 10.02
CA LEU A 96 22.39 -12.90 10.57
C LEU A 96 22.58 -13.19 12.06
N ALA A 97 21.49 -13.19 12.84
CA ALA A 97 21.54 -13.54 14.26
C ALA A 97 21.96 -15.01 14.47
N VAL A 98 21.40 -15.93 13.70
CA VAL A 98 21.76 -17.36 13.75
C VAL A 98 23.24 -17.56 13.36
N GLU A 99 23.69 -16.91 12.30
CA GLU A 99 25.08 -16.97 11.85
C GLU A 99 26.05 -16.45 12.92
N LYS A 100 25.71 -15.33 13.57
CA LYS A 100 26.50 -14.79 14.67
C LYS A 100 26.58 -15.76 15.85
N ILE A 101 25.44 -16.32 16.29
CA ILE A 101 25.39 -17.27 17.41
C ILE A 101 26.25 -18.50 17.11
N LYS A 102 26.21 -19.00 15.87
CA LYS A 102 27.04 -20.11 15.43
C LYS A 102 28.53 -19.78 15.57
N LEU A 103 28.96 -18.64 15.02
CA LEU A 103 30.36 -18.20 15.11
C LEU A 103 30.82 -18.02 16.57
N ASP A 104 29.99 -17.40 17.42
CA ASP A 104 30.29 -17.22 18.84
C ASP A 104 30.44 -18.59 19.55
N THR A 105 29.58 -19.55 19.22
CA THR A 105 29.61 -20.91 19.81
C THR A 105 30.84 -21.69 19.35
N ASP A 106 31.19 -21.62 18.07
CA ASP A 106 32.38 -22.28 17.51
C ASP A 106 33.68 -21.69 18.13
N ALA A 107 33.71 -20.37 18.33
CA ALA A 107 34.82 -19.68 19.00
C ALA A 107 34.95 -20.11 20.48
N ALA A 108 33.83 -20.14 21.21
CA ALA A 108 33.82 -20.59 22.61
C ALA A 108 34.26 -22.05 22.75
N LYS A 109 33.79 -22.93 21.87
CA LYS A 109 34.21 -24.34 21.82
C LYS A 109 35.73 -24.46 21.63
N THR A 110 36.28 -23.72 20.66
CA THR A 110 37.72 -23.73 20.37
C THR A 110 38.55 -23.31 21.59
N LEU A 111 38.11 -22.26 22.31
CA LEU A 111 38.80 -21.81 23.53
C LEU A 111 38.77 -22.88 24.63
N LEU A 112 37.64 -23.56 24.83
CA LEU A 112 37.52 -24.63 25.82
C LEU A 112 38.39 -25.85 25.47
N GLU A 113 38.51 -26.20 24.19
CA GLU A 113 39.38 -27.29 23.72
C GLU A 113 40.88 -26.97 23.88
N GLN A 114 41.27 -25.70 23.79
CA GLN A 114 42.64 -25.25 24.01
C GLN A 114 43.01 -25.14 25.50
N GLY A 115 42.07 -24.71 26.35
CA GLY A 115 42.29 -24.59 27.80
C GLY A 115 42.25 -25.91 28.57
N ASN A 116 41.76 -26.99 27.96
CA ASN A 116 41.79 -28.36 28.51
C ASN A 116 43.00 -29.18 28.06
N LYS A 117 43.99 -28.55 27.40
CA LYS A 117 45.31 -29.14 27.09
C LYS A 117 46.37 -28.58 28.01
#